data_AF-A0A2V8QHQ3-F1
#
_entry.id   AF-A0A2V8QHQ3-F1
#
_cell.length_a   1.000
_cell.length_b   1.000
_cell.length_c   1.000
_cell.angle_alpha   90.00
_cell.angle_beta   90.00
_cell.angle_gamma   90.00
#
_symmetry.space_group_name_H-M   'P 1'
#
loop_
_entity.id
_entity.type
_entity.pdbx_description
1 polymer ?
#
loop_
_entity_poly.entity_id
_entity_poly.type
_entity_poly.pdbx_seq_one_letter_code
_entity_poly.pdbx_strand_id
1 'polypeptide(L)'
;MVEGLAMKQKQKSQDGFSLIELMIAMTVTIVIAGIASSLLAQAFKLRAREDTRSDAVADAQRALNIVSREISNAGFGLVDNGIVPGDTNNGSIRFRANLNAYLRDSSGNPVPGFNAVVDKDEDVKYTMYNDDEANRHYLVRYDAILGAVDQRNGTTVLANRLDTFALQFLDVSGNTLDVVLNPDAVISARKVRITVGVVLPAQGSPGSAGYQPQSTINLVSDVVLRNTSQITY
;
A
#
# COMPACT_ATOMS: atom_id res chain seq x y z
N MET A 1 84.87 47.66 -15.05
CA MET A 1 84.55 46.32 -15.58
C MET A 1 83.34 45.80 -14.84
N VAL A 2 82.53 45.00 -15.55
CA VAL A 2 81.36 44.23 -15.12
C VAL A 2 80.00 44.91 -15.32
N GLU A 3 79.45 44.63 -16.50
CA GLU A 3 78.01 44.58 -16.82
C GLU A 3 77.22 43.76 -15.80
N GLY A 4 76.02 44.21 -15.46
CA GLY A 4 75.08 43.49 -14.61
C GLY A 4 73.66 43.53 -15.17
N LEU A 5 73.42 42.68 -16.17
CA LEU A 5 72.16 41.99 -16.51
C LEU A 5 70.83 42.70 -16.20
N ALA A 6 70.28 43.37 -17.21
CA ALA A 6 68.86 43.66 -17.28
C ALA A 6 68.06 42.34 -17.49
N MET A 7 67.34 41.89 -16.46
CA MET A 7 66.32 40.84 -16.58
C MET A 7 65.20 41.32 -17.52
N LYS A 8 65.26 40.90 -18.78
CA LYS A 8 64.19 41.09 -19.75
C LYS A 8 63.06 40.12 -19.41
N GLN A 9 62.07 40.58 -18.64
CA GLN A 9 60.84 39.83 -18.42
C GLN A 9 60.20 39.54 -19.79
N LYS A 10 60.19 38.26 -20.17
CA LYS A 10 59.51 37.76 -21.36
C LYS A 10 58.01 37.90 -21.11
N GLN A 11 57.39 38.94 -21.65
CA GLN A 11 55.93 39.01 -21.71
C GLN A 11 55.45 37.79 -22.49
N LYS A 12 54.75 36.88 -21.81
CA LYS A 12 54.05 35.77 -22.46
C LYS A 12 53.06 36.39 -23.44
N SER A 13 53.14 36.05 -24.74
CA SER A 13 52.11 36.49 -25.68
C SER A 13 50.79 35.93 -25.19
N GLN A 14 49.80 36.81 -25.05
CA GLN A 14 48.43 36.39 -24.90
C GLN A 14 47.91 36.18 -26.30
N ASP A 15 47.96 34.92 -26.76
CA ASP A 15 47.35 34.55 -28.03
C ASP A 15 45.82 34.65 -27.82
N GLY A 16 45.23 35.68 -28.41
CA GLY A 16 43.79 35.90 -28.38
C GLY A 16 43.06 34.79 -29.14
N PHE A 17 41.89 34.39 -28.63
CA PHE A 17 41.03 33.40 -29.28
C PHE A 17 40.56 33.88 -30.66
N SER A 18 40.58 32.97 -31.64
CA SER A 18 39.96 33.21 -32.94
C SER A 18 38.44 33.27 -32.80
N LEU A 19 37.79 34.13 -33.59
CA LEU A 19 36.33 34.25 -33.67
C LEU A 19 35.65 32.90 -33.98
N ILE A 20 36.30 32.07 -34.80
CA ILE A 20 35.83 30.72 -35.15
C ILE A 20 35.86 29.80 -33.93
N GLU A 21 36.92 29.90 -33.13
CA GLU A 21 37.11 29.06 -31.94
C GLU A 21 36.08 29.38 -30.86
N LEU A 22 35.72 30.66 -30.72
CA LEU A 22 34.61 31.10 -29.87
C LEU A 22 33.26 30.52 -30.34
N MET A 23 32.98 30.55 -31.64
CA MET A 23 31.73 29.99 -32.20
C MET A 23 31.64 28.47 -31.98
N ILE A 24 32.75 27.75 -32.17
CA ILE A 24 32.83 26.32 -31.89
C ILE A 24 32.59 26.06 -30.39
N ALA A 25 33.27 26.79 -29.51
CA ALA A 25 33.11 26.64 -28.06
C ALA A 25 31.66 26.89 -27.61
N MET A 26 31.01 27.93 -28.13
CA MET A 26 29.61 28.23 -27.84
C MET A 26 28.67 27.13 -28.32
N THR A 27 28.90 26.61 -29.53
CA THR A 27 28.08 25.53 -30.10
C THR A 27 28.21 24.25 -29.29
N VAL A 28 29.44 23.86 -28.94
CA VAL A 28 29.70 22.69 -28.07
C VAL A 28 29.04 22.88 -26.70
N THR A 29 29.13 24.07 -26.12
CA THR A 29 28.50 24.38 -24.83
C THR A 29 26.98 24.23 -24.88
N ILE A 30 26.33 24.69 -25.96
CA ILE A 30 24.88 24.53 -26.15
C ILE A 30 24.50 23.06 -26.29
N VAL A 31 25.27 22.27 -27.05
CA VAL A 31 25.03 20.83 -27.20
C VAL A 31 25.13 20.11 -25.85
N ILE A 32 26.19 20.39 -25.08
CA ILE A 32 26.38 19.82 -23.74
C ILE A 32 25.25 20.25 -22.80
N ALA A 33 24.87 21.53 -22.80
CA ALA A 33 23.78 22.04 -21.99
C ALA A 33 22.43 21.40 -22.34
N GLY A 34 22.18 21.14 -23.63
CA GLY A 34 20.99 20.42 -24.10
C GLY A 34 20.93 18.99 -23.58
N ILE A 35 22.04 18.25 -23.68
CA ILE A 35 22.14 16.88 -23.16
C ILE A 35 21.95 16.88 -21.64
N ALA A 36 22.66 17.75 -20.91
CA ALA A 36 22.58 17.86 -19.45
C ALA A 36 21.16 18.20 -18.99
N SER A 37 20.47 19.12 -19.66
CA SER A 37 19.08 19.49 -19.35
C SER A 37 18.12 18.32 -19.54
N SER A 38 18.32 17.51 -20.59
CA SER A 38 17.48 16.33 -20.84
C SER A 38 17.66 15.26 -19.76
N LEU A 39 18.89 15.02 -19.30
CA LEU A 39 19.19 14.09 -18.22
C LEU A 39 18.59 14.57 -16.90
N LEU A 40 18.69 15.87 -16.61
CA LEU A 40 18.12 16.46 -15.40
C LEU A 40 16.59 16.34 -15.39
N ALA A 41 15.92 16.59 -16.53
CA ALA A 41 14.47 16.43 -16.65
C ALA A 41 14.04 14.96 -16.44
N GLN A 42 14.81 14.00 -16.95
CA GLN A 42 14.56 12.57 -16.70
C GLN A 42 14.76 12.21 -15.23
N ALA A 43 15.79 12.73 -14.57
CA ALA A 43 16.04 12.50 -13.15
C ALA A 43 14.90 13.00 -12.27
N PHE A 44 14.32 14.18 -12.55
CA PHE A 44 13.15 14.67 -11.82
C PHE A 44 11.91 13.80 -12.01
N LYS A 45 11.66 13.31 -13.23
CA LYS A 45 10.54 12.39 -13.50
C LYS A 45 10.70 11.06 -12.76
N LEU A 46 11.91 10.50 -12.76
CA LEU A 46 12.24 9.28 -12.02
C LEU A 46 12.01 9.47 -10.53
N ARG A 47 12.50 10.58 -9.97
CA ARG A 47 12.33 10.90 -8.56
C ARG A 47 10.85 11.02 -8.18
N ALA A 48 10.06 11.78 -8.93
CA ALA A 48 8.63 11.96 -8.64
C ALA A 48 7.85 10.63 -8.69
N ARG A 49 8.24 9.72 -9.61
CA ARG A 49 7.67 8.36 -9.66
C ARG A 49 8.06 7.54 -8.44
N GLU A 50 9.32 7.58 -8.06
CA GLU A 50 9.80 6.82 -6.90
C GLU A 50 9.18 7.32 -5.60
N ASP A 51 9.01 8.64 -5.45
CA ASP A 51 8.29 9.23 -4.32
C ASP A 51 6.83 8.72 -4.28
N THR A 52 6.12 8.77 -5.42
CA THR A 52 4.74 8.25 -5.52
C THR A 52 4.65 6.75 -5.21
N ARG A 53 5.62 5.98 -5.69
CA ARG A 53 5.72 4.53 -5.44
C ARG A 53 5.95 4.24 -3.97
N SER A 54 6.89 4.95 -3.34
CA SER A 54 7.23 4.78 -1.93
C SER A 54 6.01 5.08 -1.05
N ASP A 55 5.30 6.17 -1.34
CA ASP A 55 4.09 6.54 -0.61
C ASP A 55 2.98 5.48 -0.76
N ALA A 56 2.73 5.01 -1.98
CA ALA A 56 1.71 3.99 -2.25
C ALA A 56 2.03 2.67 -1.54
N VAL A 57 3.29 2.22 -1.57
CA VAL A 57 3.71 0.99 -0.88
C VAL A 57 3.62 1.15 0.63
N ALA A 58 3.99 2.31 1.19
CA ALA A 58 3.88 2.57 2.62
C ALA A 58 2.42 2.54 3.10
N ASP A 59 1.49 3.14 2.34
CA ASP A 59 0.06 3.11 2.67
C ASP A 59 -0.50 1.69 2.57
N ALA A 60 -0.11 0.94 1.53
CA ALA A 60 -0.50 -0.46 1.37
C ALA A 60 0.00 -1.36 2.51
N GLN A 61 1.24 -1.18 2.97
CA GLN A 61 1.78 -1.89 4.13
C GLN A 61 1.02 -1.54 5.40
N ARG A 62 0.70 -0.26 5.63
CA ARG A 62 -0.08 0.17 6.80
C ARG A 62 -1.46 -0.49 6.79
N ALA A 63 -2.17 -0.43 5.68
CA ALA A 63 -3.47 -1.07 5.51
C ALA A 63 -3.39 -2.58 5.76
N LEU A 64 -2.42 -3.27 5.13
CA LEU A 64 -2.22 -4.70 5.30
C LEU A 64 -1.96 -5.08 6.76
N ASN A 65 -1.13 -4.30 7.48
CA ASN A 65 -0.82 -4.55 8.88
C ASN A 65 -2.04 -4.36 9.81
N ILE A 66 -2.85 -3.32 9.57
CA ILE A 66 -4.08 -3.07 10.34
C ILE A 66 -5.07 -4.21 10.11
N VAL A 67 -5.38 -4.51 8.85
CA VAL A 67 -6.35 -5.55 8.46
C VAL A 67 -5.89 -6.92 8.97
N SER A 68 -4.61 -7.25 8.80
CA SER A 68 -4.07 -8.54 9.24
C SER A 68 -4.18 -8.71 10.75
N ARG A 69 -3.88 -7.66 11.53
CA ARG A 69 -3.97 -7.69 12.98
C ARG A 69 -5.42 -7.86 13.44
N GLU A 70 -6.37 -7.16 12.84
CA GLU A 70 -7.78 -7.27 13.25
C GLU A 70 -8.38 -8.63 12.85
N ILE A 71 -8.13 -9.10 11.62
CA ILE A 71 -8.56 -10.44 11.17
C ILE A 71 -7.95 -11.54 12.04
N SER A 72 -6.72 -11.37 12.54
CA SER A 72 -6.10 -12.35 13.43
C SER A 72 -6.87 -12.56 14.74
N ASN A 73 -7.71 -11.60 15.16
CA ASN A 73 -8.57 -11.72 16.33
C ASN A 73 -9.96 -12.28 16.03
N ALA A 74 -10.27 -12.62 14.78
CA ALA A 74 -11.55 -13.21 14.42
C ALA A 74 -11.85 -14.47 15.26
N GLY A 75 -13.08 -14.55 15.75
CA GLY A 75 -13.57 -15.65 16.58
C GLY A 75 -13.12 -15.58 18.05
N PHE A 76 -12.39 -14.54 18.46
CA PHE A 76 -12.03 -14.38 19.87
C PHE A 76 -13.29 -14.29 20.75
N GLY A 77 -13.35 -15.11 21.80
CA GLY A 77 -14.51 -15.14 22.69
C GLY A 77 -15.80 -15.70 22.07
N LEU A 78 -15.74 -16.29 20.87
CA LEU A 78 -16.85 -16.95 20.18
C LEU A 78 -16.63 -18.45 20.12
N VAL A 79 -17.61 -19.22 19.64
CA VAL A 79 -17.50 -20.67 19.42
C VAL A 79 -17.06 -21.02 18.00
N ASP A 80 -17.23 -20.09 17.07
CA ASP A 80 -16.88 -20.21 15.66
C ASP A 80 -15.60 -19.40 15.35
N ASN A 81 -15.18 -19.42 14.09
CA ASN A 81 -14.03 -18.63 13.63
C ASN A 81 -14.34 -17.12 13.51
N GLY A 82 -15.54 -16.68 13.89
CA GLY A 82 -16.01 -15.30 13.84
C GLY A 82 -16.35 -14.76 12.46
N ILE A 83 -16.03 -15.46 11.36
CA ILE A 83 -16.34 -14.97 10.01
C ILE A 83 -17.84 -15.06 9.76
N VAL A 84 -18.43 -14.01 9.19
CA VAL A 84 -19.87 -13.95 8.89
C VAL A 84 -20.09 -14.41 7.43
N PRO A 85 -20.74 -15.57 7.20
CA PRO A 85 -21.12 -16.00 5.86
C PRO A 85 -22.09 -15.03 5.19
N GLY A 86 -22.06 -14.95 3.87
CA GLY A 86 -22.93 -14.07 3.07
C GLY A 86 -22.47 -12.59 3.02
N ASP A 87 -21.78 -12.10 4.06
CA ASP A 87 -21.15 -10.77 4.08
C ASP A 87 -19.66 -10.78 3.68
N THR A 88 -19.13 -11.98 3.45
CA THR A 88 -17.72 -12.24 3.15
C THR A 88 -17.58 -12.86 1.76
N ASN A 89 -16.64 -12.37 0.96
CA ASN A 89 -16.28 -12.87 -0.36
C ASN A 89 -14.80 -12.53 -0.67
N ASN A 90 -14.36 -12.68 -1.93
CA ASN A 90 -12.97 -12.44 -2.31
C ASN A 90 -12.53 -10.96 -2.24
N GLY A 91 -13.45 -10.01 -2.09
CA GLY A 91 -13.17 -8.56 -2.00
C GLY A 91 -13.68 -7.89 -0.72
N SER A 92 -14.40 -8.63 0.14
CA SER A 92 -14.85 -8.14 1.43
C SER A 92 -14.78 -9.23 2.50
N ILE A 93 -14.49 -8.86 3.74
CA ILE A 93 -14.55 -9.78 4.87
C ILE A 93 -15.26 -9.10 6.03
N ARG A 94 -16.26 -9.78 6.59
CA ARG A 94 -16.87 -9.42 7.87
C ARG A 94 -16.53 -10.48 8.89
N PHE A 95 -16.02 -10.05 10.03
CA PHE A 95 -15.68 -10.94 11.13
C PHE A 95 -16.07 -10.33 12.46
N ARG A 96 -16.28 -11.21 13.43
CA ARG A 96 -16.70 -10.89 14.79
C ARG A 96 -15.68 -11.39 15.80
N ALA A 97 -15.55 -10.65 16.88
CA ALA A 97 -14.71 -10.98 18.02
C ALA A 97 -15.33 -10.34 19.27
N ASN A 98 -15.58 -11.12 20.30
CA ASN A 98 -15.96 -10.61 21.61
C ASN A 98 -14.69 -10.25 22.38
N LEU A 99 -14.30 -8.97 22.33
CA LEU A 99 -13.04 -8.45 22.88
C LEU A 99 -13.08 -8.34 24.40
N ASN A 100 -14.28 -8.30 24.98
CA ASN A 100 -14.50 -8.22 26.43
C ASN A 100 -14.83 -9.59 27.07
N ALA A 101 -14.76 -10.70 26.32
CA ALA A 101 -15.16 -12.07 26.74
C ALA A 101 -14.50 -12.61 28.02
N TYR A 102 -13.43 -11.96 28.48
CA TYR A 102 -12.73 -12.33 29.71
C TYR A 102 -12.55 -11.16 30.68
N LEU A 103 -13.13 -9.99 30.36
CA LEU A 103 -13.06 -8.81 31.22
C LEU A 103 -14.01 -8.97 32.41
N ARG A 104 -13.47 -8.67 33.59
CA ARG A 104 -14.20 -8.69 34.86
C ARG A 104 -14.02 -7.35 35.56
N ASP A 105 -15.05 -6.92 36.29
CA ASP A 105 -14.98 -5.74 37.15
C ASP A 105 -14.11 -6.00 38.40
N SER A 106 -13.95 -4.97 39.24
CA SER A 106 -13.18 -5.06 40.49
C SER A 106 -13.78 -6.03 41.53
N SER A 107 -15.03 -6.46 41.34
CA SER A 107 -15.73 -7.43 42.17
C SER A 107 -15.70 -8.84 41.59
N GLY A 108 -15.04 -9.04 40.42
CA GLY A 108 -14.95 -10.31 39.72
C GLY A 108 -16.15 -10.66 38.84
N ASN A 109 -17.14 -9.77 38.72
CA ASN A 109 -18.30 -9.98 37.87
C ASN A 109 -17.95 -9.72 36.40
N PRO A 110 -18.56 -10.46 35.46
CA PRO A 110 -18.46 -10.14 34.04
C PRO A 110 -18.87 -8.70 33.74
N VAL A 111 -18.09 -7.99 32.92
CA VAL A 111 -18.47 -6.66 32.43
C VAL A 111 -19.66 -6.75 31.46
N PRO A 112 -20.44 -5.67 31.24
CA PRO A 112 -21.44 -5.63 30.18
C PRO A 112 -20.82 -6.03 28.83
N GLY A 113 -21.55 -6.80 28.03
CA GLY A 113 -21.07 -7.30 26.73
C GLY A 113 -20.31 -8.64 26.78
N PHE A 114 -19.89 -9.11 27.97
CA PHE A 114 -19.08 -10.34 28.13
C PHE A 114 -19.57 -11.59 27.39
N ASN A 115 -20.88 -11.76 27.16
CA ASN A 115 -21.46 -12.92 26.49
C ASN A 115 -21.96 -12.63 25.05
N ALA A 116 -21.64 -11.46 24.48
CA ALA A 116 -22.18 -11.03 23.20
C ALA A 116 -21.18 -10.19 22.41
N VAL A 117 -21.48 -9.97 21.13
CA VAL A 117 -20.74 -9.07 20.25
C VAL A 117 -21.57 -7.80 20.16
N VAL A 118 -21.29 -6.82 21.03
CA VAL A 118 -22.13 -5.62 21.22
C VAL A 118 -21.33 -4.35 21.45
N ASP A 119 -20.02 -4.46 21.65
CA ASP A 119 -19.15 -3.30 21.83
C ASP A 119 -18.54 -2.86 20.50
N LYS A 120 -18.02 -1.64 20.53
CA LYS A 120 -17.24 -1.09 19.42
C LYS A 120 -16.07 -2.01 19.07
N ASP A 121 -15.79 -2.13 17.77
CA ASP A 121 -14.69 -2.90 17.19
C ASP A 121 -14.84 -4.43 17.31
N GLU A 122 -16.02 -4.92 17.73
CA GLU A 122 -16.31 -6.35 17.87
C GLU A 122 -16.94 -6.98 16.61
N ASP A 123 -17.57 -6.20 15.73
CA ASP A 123 -18.10 -6.66 14.45
C ASP A 123 -17.61 -5.74 13.33
N VAL A 124 -16.60 -6.20 12.59
CA VAL A 124 -15.85 -5.37 11.64
C VAL A 124 -15.99 -5.95 10.23
N LYS A 125 -16.26 -5.07 9.26
CA LYS A 125 -16.22 -5.39 7.83
C LYS A 125 -15.17 -4.56 7.11
N TYR A 126 -14.33 -5.22 6.32
CA TYR A 126 -13.48 -4.57 5.33
C TYR A 126 -14.05 -4.78 3.94
N THR A 127 -14.04 -3.73 3.13
CA THR A 127 -14.37 -3.80 1.71
C THR A 127 -13.65 -2.68 0.96
N MET A 128 -13.42 -2.90 -0.33
CA MET A 128 -12.91 -1.88 -1.22
C MET A 128 -14.09 -1.09 -1.80
N TYR A 129 -14.01 0.25 -1.73
CA TYR A 129 -14.89 1.14 -2.47
C TYR A 129 -14.16 1.62 -3.71
N ASN A 130 -14.71 1.30 -4.87
CA ASN A 130 -14.18 1.69 -6.17
C ASN A 130 -15.06 2.76 -6.79
N ASP A 131 -14.46 3.90 -7.08
CA ASP A 131 -15.03 4.95 -7.91
C ASP A 131 -14.17 5.06 -9.17
N ASP A 132 -14.53 4.24 -10.17
CA ASP A 132 -13.79 4.11 -11.42
C ASP A 132 -13.83 5.40 -12.25
N GLU A 133 -14.91 6.19 -12.13
CA GLU A 133 -15.05 7.47 -12.83
C GLU A 133 -14.04 8.51 -12.33
N ALA A 134 -13.80 8.52 -11.02
CA ALA A 134 -12.83 9.41 -10.40
C ALA A 134 -11.43 8.77 -10.21
N ASN A 135 -11.26 7.50 -10.58
CA ASN A 135 -10.06 6.69 -10.33
C ASN A 135 -9.65 6.73 -8.84
N ARG A 136 -10.63 6.51 -7.95
CA ARG A 136 -10.43 6.52 -6.50
C ARG A 136 -10.78 5.17 -5.91
N HIS A 137 -9.80 4.54 -5.30
CA HIS A 137 -9.95 3.24 -4.67
C HIS A 137 -9.61 3.35 -3.19
N TYR A 138 -10.61 3.08 -2.35
CA TYR A 138 -10.49 3.20 -0.90
C TYR A 138 -10.67 1.84 -0.25
N LEU A 139 -9.78 1.50 0.66
CA LEU A 139 -10.06 0.42 1.61
C LEU A 139 -10.80 1.02 2.80
N VAL A 140 -11.98 0.49 3.06
CA VAL A 140 -12.89 1.01 4.08
C VAL A 140 -13.10 -0.06 5.15
N ARG A 141 -13.03 0.39 6.40
CA ARG A 141 -13.40 -0.35 7.59
C ARG A 141 -14.77 0.10 8.06
N TYR A 142 -15.67 -0.84 8.29
CA TYR A 142 -16.99 -0.61 8.89
C TYR A 142 -17.05 -1.31 10.23
N ASP A 143 -17.58 -0.63 11.23
CA ASP A 143 -17.99 -1.22 12.50
C ASP A 143 -19.51 -1.39 12.49
N ALA A 144 -19.96 -2.64 12.39
CA ALA A 144 -21.38 -2.99 12.26
C ALA A 144 -22.18 -2.82 13.56
N ILE A 145 -21.51 -2.62 14.71
CA ILE A 145 -22.15 -2.31 15.99
C ILE A 145 -22.53 -0.83 16.06
N LEU A 146 -21.68 0.06 15.52
CA LEU A 146 -21.92 1.51 15.54
C LEU A 146 -22.94 2.00 14.49
N GLY A 147 -23.29 1.16 13.53
CA GLY A 147 -24.24 1.46 12.47
C GLY A 147 -24.40 0.24 11.56
N ALA A 148 -25.45 0.22 10.73
CA ALA A 148 -25.55 -0.85 9.75
C ALA A 148 -24.33 -0.84 8.82
N VAL A 149 -23.93 -2.03 8.39
CA VAL A 149 -22.95 -2.20 7.30
C VAL A 149 -23.37 -1.30 6.14
N ASP A 150 -22.45 -0.48 5.62
CA ASP A 150 -22.67 0.52 4.56
C ASP A 150 -23.33 1.86 4.99
N GLN A 151 -23.48 2.14 6.28
CA GLN A 151 -23.84 3.48 6.79
C GLN A 151 -22.60 4.26 7.26
N ARG A 152 -22.63 5.61 7.15
CA ARG A 152 -21.48 6.48 7.52
C ARG A 152 -21.04 6.35 8.98
N ASN A 153 -21.95 5.98 9.89
CA ASN A 153 -21.61 5.78 11.30
C ASN A 153 -20.75 4.51 11.44
N GLY A 154 -19.56 4.64 12.02
CA GLY A 154 -18.61 3.52 12.15
C GLY A 154 -17.75 3.26 10.92
N THR A 155 -17.85 4.10 9.87
CA THR A 155 -17.00 4.00 8.67
C THR A 155 -15.67 4.72 8.87
N THR A 156 -14.55 4.05 8.58
CA THR A 156 -13.21 4.65 8.56
C THR A 156 -12.49 4.28 7.26
N VAL A 157 -11.95 5.28 6.56
CA VAL A 157 -11.09 5.05 5.40
C VAL A 157 -9.68 4.73 5.89
N LEU A 158 -9.16 3.56 5.54
CA LEU A 158 -7.84 3.11 5.97
C LEU A 158 -6.72 3.50 5.00
N ALA A 159 -7.00 3.45 3.70
CA ALA A 159 -6.06 3.75 2.65
C ALA A 159 -6.80 4.29 1.41
N ASN A 160 -6.15 5.18 0.68
CA ASN A 160 -6.73 5.93 -0.45
C ASN A 160 -6.05 5.66 -1.79
N ARG A 161 -5.07 4.76 -1.81
CA ARG A 161 -4.29 4.38 -2.99
C ARG A 161 -4.10 2.87 -3.03
N LEU A 162 -5.20 2.12 -2.96
CA LEU A 162 -5.19 0.67 -3.08
C LEU A 162 -6.02 0.24 -4.28
N ASP A 163 -5.36 -0.21 -5.33
CA ASP A 163 -6.01 -0.67 -6.56
C ASP A 163 -6.53 -2.11 -6.45
N THR A 164 -6.00 -2.89 -5.50
CA THR A 164 -6.43 -4.27 -5.29
C THR A 164 -6.51 -4.59 -3.81
N PHE A 165 -7.64 -5.17 -3.42
CA PHE A 165 -7.83 -5.84 -2.14
C PHE A 165 -8.50 -7.17 -2.43
N ALA A 166 -7.77 -8.26 -2.24
CA ALA A 166 -8.23 -9.60 -2.54
C ALA A 166 -7.98 -10.53 -1.35
N LEU A 167 -8.94 -11.42 -1.12
CA LEU A 167 -8.97 -12.35 0.00
C LEU A 167 -9.07 -13.77 -0.54
N GLN A 168 -8.27 -14.66 0.04
CA GLN A 168 -8.39 -16.10 -0.16
C GLN A 168 -8.53 -16.76 1.20
N PHE A 169 -9.56 -17.58 1.34
CA PHE A 169 -9.84 -18.32 2.56
C PHE A 169 -9.27 -19.73 2.40
N LEU A 170 -8.49 -20.19 3.36
CA LEU A 170 -7.84 -21.50 3.31
C LEU A 170 -8.30 -22.38 4.47
N ASP A 171 -8.51 -23.66 4.18
CA ASP A 171 -8.80 -24.68 5.17
C ASP A 171 -7.54 -25.08 5.99
N VAL A 172 -7.68 -26.09 6.86
CA VAL A 172 -6.58 -26.62 7.68
C VAL A 172 -5.47 -27.28 6.84
N SER A 173 -5.82 -27.79 5.66
CA SER A 173 -4.89 -28.45 4.73
C SER A 173 -4.21 -27.45 3.79
N GLY A 174 -4.62 -26.18 3.84
CA GLY A 174 -4.12 -25.12 2.95
C GLY A 174 -4.83 -25.07 1.59
N ASN A 175 -5.97 -25.75 1.42
CA ASN A 175 -6.76 -25.63 0.20
C ASN A 175 -7.57 -24.34 0.22
N THR A 176 -7.68 -23.69 -0.94
CA THR A 176 -8.54 -22.52 -1.11
C THR A 176 -10.01 -22.94 -1.06
N LEU A 177 -10.79 -22.23 -0.25
CA LEU A 177 -12.24 -22.37 -0.14
C LEU A 177 -12.91 -21.49 -1.20
N ASP A 178 -13.90 -22.05 -1.90
CA ASP A 178 -14.71 -21.30 -2.86
C ASP A 178 -15.88 -20.62 -2.15
N VAL A 179 -15.64 -19.39 -1.74
CA VAL A 179 -16.61 -18.56 -1.00
C VAL A 179 -17.56 -17.80 -1.92
N VAL A 180 -17.35 -17.88 -3.24
CA VAL A 180 -18.22 -17.26 -4.24
C VAL A 180 -19.38 -18.20 -4.56
N LEU A 181 -19.09 -19.47 -4.82
CA LEU A 181 -20.11 -20.49 -5.08
C LEU A 181 -20.71 -21.05 -3.78
N ASN A 182 -19.93 -21.11 -2.71
CA ASN A 182 -20.38 -21.61 -1.41
C ASN A 182 -19.96 -20.65 -0.28
N PRO A 183 -20.74 -19.57 -0.03
CA PRO A 183 -20.42 -18.59 1.01
C PRO A 183 -20.23 -19.18 2.40
N ASP A 184 -20.92 -20.28 2.73
CA ASP A 184 -20.81 -20.94 4.04
C ASP A 184 -19.48 -21.70 4.21
N ALA A 185 -18.73 -21.94 3.13
CA ALA A 185 -17.41 -22.56 3.22
C ALA A 185 -16.46 -21.77 4.13
N VAL A 186 -16.65 -20.45 4.27
CA VAL A 186 -15.84 -19.58 5.15
C VAL A 186 -15.83 -20.02 6.61
N ILE A 187 -16.86 -20.73 7.09
CA ILE A 187 -16.94 -21.23 8.47
C ILE A 187 -15.82 -22.25 8.73
N SER A 188 -15.38 -22.96 7.69
CA SER A 188 -14.26 -23.91 7.77
C SER A 188 -12.88 -23.24 7.65
N ALA A 189 -12.82 -21.95 7.30
CA ALA A 189 -11.57 -21.24 7.09
C ALA A 189 -10.70 -21.23 8.36
N ARG A 190 -9.41 -21.53 8.18
CA ARG A 190 -8.38 -21.49 9.23
C ARG A 190 -7.38 -20.37 9.01
N LYS A 191 -7.16 -20.02 7.76
CA LYS A 191 -6.24 -18.96 7.36
C LYS A 191 -6.91 -18.07 6.33
N VAL A 192 -6.60 -16.79 6.36
CA VAL A 192 -6.98 -15.82 5.35
C VAL A 192 -5.69 -15.26 4.76
N ARG A 193 -5.53 -15.42 3.45
CA ARG A 193 -4.50 -14.74 2.69
C ARG A 193 -5.06 -13.44 2.15
N ILE A 194 -4.43 -12.34 2.54
CA ILE A 194 -4.79 -10.99 2.16
C ILE A 194 -3.78 -10.53 1.13
N THR A 195 -4.26 -10.11 -0.03
CA THR A 195 -3.43 -9.49 -1.08
C THR A 195 -3.88 -8.05 -1.26
N VAL A 196 -2.95 -7.13 -1.05
CA VAL A 196 -3.14 -5.70 -1.26
C VAL A 196 -2.23 -5.25 -2.39
N GLY A 197 -2.78 -4.61 -3.41
CA GLY A 197 -2.05 -4.21 -4.61
C GLY A 197 -2.15 -2.72 -4.88
N VAL A 198 -1.07 -2.17 -5.44
CA VAL A 198 -1.02 -0.80 -5.96
C VAL A 198 -0.50 -0.81 -7.40
N VAL A 199 -1.13 -0.02 -8.25
CA VAL A 199 -0.81 0.15 -9.67
C VAL A 199 -0.09 1.48 -9.85
N LEU A 200 1.13 1.41 -10.35
CA LEU A 200 1.87 2.60 -10.79
C LEU A 200 1.54 2.84 -12.26
N PRO A 201 0.91 3.98 -12.62
CA PRO A 201 0.51 4.26 -13.99
C PRO A 201 1.72 4.37 -14.92
N ALA A 202 1.49 4.10 -16.20
CA ALA A 202 2.50 4.30 -17.22
C ALA A 202 2.92 5.78 -17.31
N GLN A 203 4.20 6.02 -17.61
CA GLN A 203 4.75 7.36 -17.81
C GLN A 203 5.25 7.49 -19.25
N GLY A 204 4.78 8.52 -19.95
CA GLY A 204 5.07 8.76 -21.37
C GLY A 204 4.29 7.85 -22.31
N SER A 205 4.65 7.89 -23.59
CA SER A 205 4.01 7.09 -24.65
C SER A 205 4.90 5.91 -25.05
N PRO A 206 4.32 4.74 -25.37
CA PRO A 206 5.09 3.61 -25.90
C PRO A 206 6.01 4.05 -27.05
N GLY A 207 7.29 3.64 -26.98
CA GLY A 207 8.30 3.99 -27.98
C GLY A 207 8.99 5.36 -27.80
N SER A 208 8.58 6.16 -26.82
CA SER A 208 9.29 7.40 -26.47
C SER A 208 10.47 7.16 -25.53
N ALA A 209 11.52 7.99 -25.63
CA ALA A 209 12.64 7.95 -24.70
C ALA A 209 12.16 8.27 -23.28
N GLY A 210 12.47 7.38 -22.33
CA GLY A 210 11.98 7.48 -20.95
C GLY A 210 10.56 6.95 -20.75
N TYR A 211 9.97 6.25 -21.73
CA TYR A 211 8.74 5.49 -21.53
C TYR A 211 8.95 4.46 -20.43
N GLN A 212 8.00 4.39 -19.51
CA GLN A 212 7.98 3.38 -18.48
C GLN A 212 6.57 2.78 -18.41
N PRO A 213 6.44 1.45 -18.57
CA PRO A 213 5.14 0.82 -18.54
C PRO A 213 4.50 0.91 -17.15
N GLN A 214 3.20 0.65 -17.14
CA GLN A 214 2.45 0.43 -15.91
C GLN A 214 3.04 -0.78 -15.16
N SER A 215 3.10 -0.70 -13.84
CA SER A 215 3.63 -1.77 -13.00
C SER A 215 2.78 -1.94 -11.75
N THR A 216 2.48 -3.18 -11.38
CA THR A 216 1.71 -3.49 -10.18
C THR A 216 2.63 -4.04 -9.09
N ILE A 217 2.41 -3.61 -7.85
CA ILE A 217 3.09 -4.13 -6.66
C ILE A 217 2.04 -4.76 -5.77
N ASN A 218 2.19 -6.05 -5.48
CA ASN A 218 1.31 -6.78 -4.57
C ASN A 218 2.06 -7.12 -3.29
N LEU A 219 1.41 -6.85 -2.16
CA LEU A 219 1.82 -7.24 -0.83
C LEU A 219 0.87 -8.34 -0.36
N VAL A 220 1.43 -9.42 0.17
CA VAL A 220 0.66 -10.59 0.61
C VAL A 220 0.93 -10.85 2.09
N SER A 221 -0.13 -11.09 2.84
CA SER A 221 -0.07 -11.50 4.25
C SER A 221 -0.94 -12.74 4.47
N ASP A 222 -0.39 -13.72 5.15
CA ASP A 222 -1.11 -14.93 5.57
C ASP A 222 -1.44 -14.83 7.05
N VAL A 223 -2.73 -14.81 7.38
CA VAL A 223 -3.23 -14.62 8.74
C VAL A 223 -3.96 -15.87 9.21
N VAL A 224 -3.51 -16.46 10.32
CA VAL A 224 -4.22 -17.55 10.99
C VAL A 224 -5.29 -16.95 11.90
N LEU A 225 -6.52 -17.45 11.83
CA LEU A 225 -7.60 -16.97 12.69
C LEU A 225 -7.44 -17.53 14.10
N ARG A 226 -7.89 -16.79 15.11
CA ARG A 226 -7.66 -17.15 16.52
C ARG A 226 -8.42 -18.40 16.94
N ASN A 227 -9.70 -18.48 16.60
CA ASN A 227 -10.54 -19.60 17.02
C ASN A 227 -10.72 -20.67 15.95
N THR A 228 -9.59 -21.19 15.47
CA THR A 228 -9.52 -22.18 14.39
C THR A 228 -9.55 -23.62 14.88
N SER A 229 -9.33 -23.83 16.17
CA SER A 229 -9.19 -25.15 16.79
C SER A 229 -10.44 -25.65 17.53
N GLN A 230 -11.47 -24.83 17.72
CA GLN A 230 -12.67 -25.25 18.46
C GLN A 230 -13.77 -25.90 17.60
N ILE A 231 -13.69 -25.84 16.26
CA ILE A 231 -14.55 -26.64 15.38
C ILE A 231 -13.91 -28.02 15.21
N THR A 232 -13.86 -28.78 16.29
CA THR A 232 -13.66 -30.23 16.26
C THR A 232 -14.42 -30.78 17.45
N TYR A 233 -15.67 -31.18 17.22
CA TYR A 233 -16.31 -32.39 17.74
C TYR A 233 -17.68 -32.55 17.07
#